data_AF-A0A553SRR5-F1
#
_entry.id   AF-A0A553SRR5-F1
#
_cell.length_a   1.000
_cell.length_b   1.000
_cell.length_c   1.000
_cell.angle_alpha   90.00
_cell.angle_beta   90.00
_cell.angle_gamma   90.00
#
_symmetry.space_group_name_H-M   'P 1'
#
loop_
_entity.id
_entity.type
_entity.pdbx_description
1 polymer ?
#
loop_
_entity_poly.entity_id
_entity_poly.type
_entity_poly.pdbx_seq_one_letter_code
_entity_poly.pdbx_strand_id
1 'polypeptide(L)'
;MMDENIKKHKEVKLMNDSDFWTLVSLINGTKQIKEGIQLLITELAKLKVKEIKLFEETLSFKLYLLDTKDHACYFGDHSFREEKPNTFSVDLFLYARCAAVSRGEKIYNEILDNPKLMPKNEFLEELLDVTSAAYEEKKGKEFIINATYDYETFSNKNGWS
;
A
#
# COMPACT_ATOMS: atom_id res chain seq x y z
N MET A 1 18.42 -26.30 -20.63
CA MET A 1 17.84 -25.18 -21.41
C MET A 1 17.55 -24.10 -20.40
N MET A 2 18.33 -23.02 -20.42
CA MET A 2 18.05 -21.84 -19.59
C MET A 2 16.80 -21.18 -20.15
N ASP A 3 15.75 -21.08 -19.34
CA ASP A 3 14.54 -20.38 -19.72
C ASP A 3 14.84 -18.90 -20.00
N GLU A 4 14.61 -18.50 -21.24
CA GLU A 4 14.75 -17.14 -21.77
C GLU A 4 13.69 -16.15 -21.22
N ASN A 5 13.07 -16.45 -20.07
CA ASN A 5 12.06 -15.60 -19.43
C ASN A 5 12.61 -14.58 -18.44
N ILE A 6 13.94 -14.52 -18.21
CA ILE A 6 14.57 -13.41 -17.48
C ILE A 6 14.82 -12.24 -18.46
N LYS A 7 13.77 -11.78 -19.15
CA LYS A 7 13.82 -10.58 -20.00
C LYS A 7 13.03 -9.47 -19.33
N LYS A 8 13.79 -8.53 -18.73
CA LYS A 8 13.40 -7.19 -18.25
C LYS A 8 12.52 -7.11 -17.01
N HIS A 9 13.10 -7.38 -15.84
CA HIS A 9 12.79 -6.48 -14.72
C HIS A 9 13.57 -5.19 -14.95
N LYS A 10 12.89 -4.20 -15.52
CA LYS A 10 13.35 -2.80 -15.46
C LYS A 10 13.52 -2.50 -13.96
N GLU A 11 14.67 -2.01 -13.51
CA GLU A 11 14.81 -1.54 -12.13
C GLU A 11 13.66 -0.55 -11.87
N VAL A 12 12.68 -0.96 -11.08
CA VAL A 12 11.54 -0.13 -10.73
C VAL A 12 12.07 0.94 -9.82
N LYS A 13 11.96 2.20 -10.26
CA LYS A 13 12.43 3.32 -9.46
C LYS A 13 11.40 3.63 -8.39
N LEU A 14 11.81 3.50 -7.13
CA LEU A 14 11.00 3.86 -5.97
C LEU A 14 11.38 5.25 -5.46
N MET A 15 10.49 5.84 -4.66
CA MET A 15 10.83 6.96 -3.78
C MET A 15 11.87 6.50 -2.76
N ASN A 16 12.68 7.41 -2.24
CA ASN A 16 13.55 7.07 -1.11
C ASN A 16 12.69 6.70 0.11
N ASP A 17 13.04 5.61 0.81
CA ASP A 17 12.26 5.13 1.95
C ASP A 17 12.07 6.21 3.04
N SER A 18 13.10 7.00 3.36
CA SER A 18 12.98 8.07 4.34
C SER A 18 11.96 9.13 3.92
N ASP A 19 11.93 9.50 2.64
CA ASP A 19 10.97 10.48 2.10
C ASP A 19 9.54 9.91 2.13
N PHE A 20 9.37 8.66 1.72
CA PHE A 20 8.08 7.96 1.74
C PHE A 20 7.51 7.89 3.17
N TRP A 21 8.31 7.44 4.13
CA TRP A 21 7.85 7.31 5.51
C TRP A 21 7.64 8.65 6.20
N THR A 22 8.40 9.68 5.83
CA THR A 22 8.15 11.05 6.29
C THR A 22 6.76 11.53 5.86
N LEU A 23 6.38 11.28 4.59
CA LEU A 23 5.05 11.62 4.09
C LEU A 23 3.95 10.79 4.78
N VAL A 24 4.12 9.47 4.91
CA VAL A 24 3.15 8.60 5.59
C VAL A 24 2.96 9.01 7.06
N SER A 25 4.01 9.51 7.73
CA SER A 25 3.93 9.94 9.13
C SER A 25 2.92 11.07 9.38
N LEU A 26 2.56 11.83 8.33
CA LEU A 26 1.53 12.88 8.40
C LEU A 26 0.16 12.32 8.81
N ILE A 27 -0.13 11.06 8.49
CA ILE A 27 -1.40 10.41 8.84
C ILE A 27 -1.57 10.33 10.36
N ASN A 28 -0.56 9.79 11.05
CA ASN A 28 -0.59 9.60 12.51
C ASN A 28 -0.17 10.85 13.31
N GLY A 29 0.39 11.87 12.65
CA GLY A 29 0.74 13.14 13.29
C GLY A 29 -0.46 14.02 13.66
N THR A 30 -1.67 13.63 13.23
CA THR A 30 -2.92 14.38 13.46
C THR A 30 -3.83 13.66 14.47
N LYS A 31 -4.82 14.38 15.01
CA LYS A 31 -5.78 13.79 15.96
C LYS A 31 -6.77 12.84 15.28
N GLN A 32 -7.03 13.05 14.00
CA GLN A 32 -8.01 12.30 13.22
C GLN A 32 -7.36 11.82 11.93
N ILE A 33 -7.46 10.53 11.63
CA ILE A 33 -6.90 9.93 10.41
C ILE A 33 -7.28 10.70 9.15
N LYS A 34 -8.53 11.17 9.06
CA LYS A 34 -9.03 11.97 7.94
C LYS A 34 -8.27 13.29 7.75
N GLU A 35 -7.90 13.97 8.84
CA GLU A 35 -7.06 15.18 8.77
C GLU A 35 -5.67 14.84 8.26
N GLY A 36 -5.11 13.71 8.72
CA GLY A 36 -3.81 13.21 8.29
C GLY A 36 -3.77 12.80 6.81
N ILE A 37 -4.82 12.17 6.30
CA ILE A 37 -4.99 11.87 4.87
C ILE A 37 -5.04 13.16 4.04
N GLN A 38 -5.84 14.15 4.46
CA GLN A 38 -5.91 15.43 3.76
C GLN A 38 -4.56 16.15 3.77
N LEU A 39 -3.82 16.08 4.88
CA LEU A 39 -2.49 16.66 5.00
C LEU A 39 -1.49 15.96 4.06
N LEU A 40 -1.51 14.62 3.98
CA LEU A 40 -0.69 13.87 3.03
C LEU A 40 -0.98 14.27 1.58
N ILE A 41 -2.26 14.38 1.20
CA ILE A 41 -2.68 14.86 -0.14
C ILE A 41 -2.09 16.24 -0.42
N THR A 42 -2.25 17.17 0.52
CA THR A 42 -1.78 18.56 0.40
C THR A 42 -0.25 18.61 0.25
N GLU A 43 0.50 17.81 1.01
CA GLU A 43 1.96 17.77 0.91
C GLU A 43 2.42 17.10 -0.40
N LEU A 44 1.76 16.04 -0.85
CA LEU A 44 2.03 15.40 -2.14
C LEU A 44 1.79 16.37 -3.31
N ALA A 45 0.74 17.20 -3.26
CA ALA A 45 0.40 18.15 -4.32
C ALA A 45 1.49 19.21 -4.55
N LYS A 46 2.28 19.51 -3.51
CA LYS A 46 3.45 20.42 -3.58
C LYS A 46 4.62 19.81 -4.36
N LEU A 47 4.75 18.48 -4.37
CA LEU A 47 5.83 17.78 -5.06
C LEU A 47 5.72 17.87 -6.59
N LYS A 48 6.79 17.53 -7.31
CA LYS A 48 6.73 17.40 -8.78
C LYS A 48 5.88 16.18 -9.13
N VAL A 49 5.24 16.20 -10.29
CA VAL A 49 4.44 15.05 -10.79
C VAL A 49 5.25 13.74 -10.78
N LYS A 50 6.55 13.81 -11.10
CA LYS A 50 7.42 12.63 -11.04
C LYS A 50 7.55 12.06 -9.62
N GLU A 51 7.51 12.89 -8.58
CA GLU A 51 7.64 12.48 -7.18
C GLU A 51 6.32 11.90 -6.67
N ILE A 52 5.17 12.46 -7.06
CA ILE A 52 3.84 11.86 -6.79
C ILE A 52 3.77 10.44 -7.37
N LYS A 53 4.24 10.26 -8.61
CA LYS A 53 4.32 8.93 -9.24
C LYS A 53 5.26 7.97 -8.53
N LEU A 54 6.37 8.46 -8.00
CA LEU A 54 7.29 7.63 -7.20
C LEU A 54 6.67 7.24 -5.86
N PHE A 55 5.87 8.11 -5.25
CA PHE A 55 5.11 7.77 -4.05
C PHE A 55 4.12 6.65 -4.35
N GLU A 56 3.34 6.76 -5.43
CA GLU A 56 2.40 5.70 -5.86
C GLU A 56 3.13 4.38 -6.06
N GLU A 57 4.19 4.36 -6.86
CA GLU A 57 4.98 3.14 -7.11
C GLU A 57 5.52 2.52 -5.81
N THR A 58 5.92 3.35 -4.84
CA THR A 58 6.42 2.89 -3.54
C THR A 58 5.30 2.34 -2.67
N LEU A 59 4.15 3.02 -2.62
CA LEU A 59 2.97 2.55 -1.90
C LEU A 59 2.50 1.20 -2.46
N SER A 60 2.32 1.09 -3.78
CA SER A 60 1.88 -0.15 -4.41
C SER A 60 2.87 -1.29 -4.15
N PHE A 61 4.18 -1.03 -4.19
CA PHE A 61 5.19 -2.02 -3.83
C PHE A 61 5.10 -2.46 -2.36
N LYS A 62 4.94 -1.54 -1.41
CA LYS A 62 4.80 -1.89 0.02
C LYS A 62 3.53 -2.68 0.30
N LEU A 63 2.42 -2.37 -0.40
CA LEU A 63 1.17 -3.14 -0.32
C LEU A 63 1.32 -4.53 -0.95
N TYR A 64 2.02 -4.63 -2.08
CA TYR A 64 2.33 -5.89 -2.77
C TYR A 64 3.14 -6.84 -1.88
N LEU A 65 4.12 -6.32 -1.12
CA LEU A 65 4.92 -7.13 -0.20
C LEU A 65 4.07 -7.77 0.93
N LEU A 66 3.00 -7.11 1.36
CA LEU A 66 2.08 -7.65 2.35
C LEU A 66 0.99 -8.56 1.74
N ASP A 67 0.85 -8.60 0.40
CA ASP A 67 -0.09 -9.47 -0.30
C ASP A 67 0.37 -10.93 -0.24
N THR A 68 0.15 -11.58 0.88
CA THR A 68 0.56 -12.98 1.08
C THR A 68 -0.51 -13.74 1.84
N LYS A 69 -0.54 -15.06 1.63
CA LYS A 69 -1.46 -15.96 2.33
C LYS A 69 -1.30 -15.86 3.85
N ASP A 70 -0.07 -15.74 4.35
CA ASP A 70 0.20 -15.66 5.78
C ASP A 70 -0.39 -14.38 6.40
N HIS A 71 -0.20 -13.23 5.76
CA HIS A 71 -0.79 -11.96 6.22
C HIS A 71 -2.31 -11.98 6.14
N ALA A 72 -2.87 -12.58 5.07
CA ALA A 72 -4.31 -12.72 4.89
C ALA A 72 -4.98 -13.54 6.01
N CYS A 73 -4.25 -14.40 6.73
CA CYS A 73 -4.78 -15.19 7.84
C CYS A 73 -5.00 -14.41 9.15
N TYR A 74 -4.47 -13.17 9.27
CA TYR A 74 -4.34 -12.50 10.58
C TYR A 74 -4.92 -11.09 10.67
N PHE A 75 -5.74 -10.62 9.72
CA PHE A 75 -6.28 -9.25 9.72
C PHE A 75 -7.68 -9.09 10.34
N GLY A 76 -8.23 -10.15 10.96
CA GLY A 76 -9.48 -10.08 11.73
C GLY A 76 -10.58 -11.00 11.23
N ASP A 77 -11.83 -10.54 11.27
CA ASP A 77 -13.03 -11.38 11.09
C ASP A 77 -13.16 -11.91 9.64
N HIS A 78 -12.60 -11.17 8.69
CA HIS A 78 -12.59 -11.49 7.27
C HIS A 78 -11.29 -12.19 6.82
N SER A 79 -10.49 -12.70 7.77
CA SER A 79 -9.24 -13.39 7.46
C SER A 79 -9.46 -14.60 6.56
N PHE A 80 -8.46 -14.87 5.72
CA PHE A 80 -8.38 -16.09 4.95
C PHE A 80 -8.34 -17.31 5.89
N ARG A 81 -9.19 -18.28 5.61
CA ARG A 81 -9.32 -19.54 6.33
C ARG A 81 -9.60 -20.64 5.32
N GLU A 82 -8.73 -21.64 5.24
CA GLU A 82 -8.89 -22.74 4.28
C GLU A 82 -10.23 -23.47 4.47
N GLU A 83 -10.67 -23.59 5.72
CA GLU A 83 -11.92 -24.23 6.08
C GLU A 83 -13.17 -23.37 5.79
N LYS A 84 -12.99 -22.06 5.53
CA LYS A 84 -14.07 -21.08 5.29
C LYS A 84 -13.65 -20.06 4.22
N PRO A 85 -13.44 -20.46 2.97
CA PRO A 85 -12.95 -19.54 1.93
C PRO A 85 -13.91 -18.37 1.66
N ASN A 86 -15.22 -18.58 1.85
CA ASN A 86 -16.25 -17.57 1.61
C ASN A 86 -16.28 -16.43 2.64
N THR A 87 -15.48 -16.49 3.71
CA THR A 87 -15.37 -15.39 4.69
C THR A 87 -14.27 -14.40 4.35
N PHE A 88 -13.37 -14.77 3.42
CA PHE A 88 -12.27 -13.92 3.01
C PHE A 88 -12.77 -12.77 2.13
N SER A 89 -12.49 -11.53 2.55
CA SER A 89 -12.74 -10.34 1.74
C SER A 89 -11.43 -9.81 1.17
N VAL A 90 -11.33 -9.81 -0.16
CA VAL A 90 -10.17 -9.32 -0.89
C VAL A 90 -9.96 -7.82 -0.72
N ASP A 91 -11.06 -7.05 -0.67
CA ASP A 91 -11.03 -5.59 -0.50
C ASP A 91 -10.62 -5.22 0.93
N LEU A 92 -11.24 -5.84 1.94
CA LEU A 92 -10.89 -5.57 3.33
C LEU A 92 -9.46 -5.98 3.67
N PHE A 93 -8.92 -7.01 3.01
CA PHE A 93 -7.51 -7.35 3.13
C PHE A 93 -6.60 -6.27 2.53
N LEU A 94 -6.94 -5.73 1.35
CA LEU A 94 -6.24 -4.59 0.78
C LEU A 94 -6.27 -3.38 1.73
N TYR A 95 -7.43 -3.05 2.30
CA TYR A 95 -7.56 -1.92 3.22
C TYR A 95 -6.84 -2.14 4.55
N ALA A 96 -6.73 -3.38 5.02
CA ALA A 96 -5.91 -3.72 6.18
C ALA A 96 -4.41 -3.57 5.88
N ARG A 97 -3.96 -3.87 4.66
CA ARG A 97 -2.58 -3.58 4.22
C ARG A 97 -2.32 -2.07 4.17
N CYS A 98 -3.29 -1.27 3.74
CA CYS A 98 -3.20 0.20 3.83
C CYS A 98 -3.08 0.68 5.28
N ALA A 99 -3.86 0.12 6.20
CA ALA A 99 -3.74 0.41 7.63
C ALA A 99 -2.39 -0.03 8.21
N ALA A 100 -1.78 -1.09 7.70
CA ALA A 100 -0.44 -1.51 8.11
C ALA A 100 0.63 -0.50 7.68
N VAL A 101 0.57 -0.01 6.43
CA VAL A 101 1.46 1.03 5.91
C VAL A 101 1.31 2.32 6.70
N SER A 102 0.08 2.76 6.99
CA SER A 102 -0.16 4.03 7.68
C SER A 102 0.43 4.09 9.09
N ARG A 103 0.72 2.96 9.73
CA ARG A 103 1.39 2.87 11.04
C ARG A 103 2.87 3.28 11.01
N GLY A 104 3.43 3.48 9.82
CA GLY A 104 4.80 3.94 9.62
C GLY A 104 5.84 2.82 9.62
N GLU A 105 7.07 3.20 9.27
CA GLU A 105 8.15 2.27 8.90
C GLU A 105 8.39 1.14 9.90
N LYS A 106 8.57 1.49 11.18
CA LYS A 106 8.93 0.51 12.21
C LYS A 106 7.87 -0.58 12.33
N ILE A 107 6.60 -0.18 12.47
CA ILE A 107 5.49 -1.11 12.66
C ILE A 107 5.23 -1.88 11.36
N TYR A 108 5.33 -1.22 10.20
CA TYR A 108 5.21 -1.89 8.91
C TYR A 108 6.25 -3.02 8.77
N ASN A 109 7.51 -2.77 9.10
CA ASN A 109 8.57 -3.79 9.03
C ASN A 109 8.34 -4.94 10.03
N GLU A 110 7.87 -4.63 11.25
CA GLU A 110 7.48 -5.65 12.22
C GLU A 110 6.32 -6.53 11.70
N ILE A 111 5.35 -5.94 11.01
CA ILE A 111 4.24 -6.68 10.36
C ILE A 111 4.77 -7.55 9.23
N LEU A 112 5.63 -6.99 8.37
CA LEU A 112 6.23 -7.69 7.24
C LEU A 112 6.96 -8.97 7.68
N ASP A 113 7.67 -8.90 8.81
CA ASP A 113 8.38 -10.04 9.40
C ASP A 113 7.47 -10.97 10.22
N ASN A 114 6.35 -10.46 10.73
CA ASN A 114 5.42 -11.20 11.57
C ASN A 114 3.96 -10.91 11.19
N PRO A 115 3.37 -11.75 10.30
CA PRO A 115 1.99 -11.63 9.83
C PRO A 115 0.93 -11.49 10.93
N LYS A 116 1.18 -12.01 12.14
CA LYS A 116 0.25 -11.94 13.28
C LYS A 116 0.02 -10.52 13.80
N LEU A 117 0.90 -9.58 13.44
CA LEU A 117 0.80 -8.17 13.81
C LEU A 117 -0.07 -7.35 12.85
N MET A 118 -0.63 -7.97 11.81
CA MET A 118 -1.59 -7.32 10.91
C MET A 118 -2.66 -6.55 11.70
N PRO A 119 -3.04 -5.33 11.24
CA PRO A 119 -4.17 -4.59 11.81
C PRO A 119 -5.43 -5.46 11.83
N LYS A 120 -6.09 -5.56 12.99
CA LYS A 120 -7.24 -6.44 13.18
C LYS A 120 -8.52 -5.64 13.10
N ASN A 121 -9.33 -5.88 12.08
CA ASN A 121 -10.58 -5.15 11.82
C ASN A 121 -10.34 -3.62 11.72
N GLU A 122 -9.17 -3.23 11.21
CA GLU A 122 -8.79 -1.84 10.96
C GLU A 122 -8.51 -1.69 9.46
N PHE A 123 -9.13 -0.69 8.84
CA PHE A 123 -9.15 -0.52 7.39
C PHE A 123 -8.92 0.94 7.04
N LEU A 124 -8.13 1.19 5.99
CA LEU A 124 -7.84 2.54 5.50
C LEU A 124 -7.86 2.57 3.97
N GLU A 125 -9.06 2.54 3.39
CA GLU A 125 -9.25 2.59 1.94
C GLU A 125 -8.71 3.89 1.34
N GLU A 126 -8.88 5.01 2.04
CA GLU A 126 -8.55 6.36 1.56
C GLU A 126 -7.07 6.55 1.22
N LEU A 127 -6.18 5.66 1.68
CA LEU A 127 -4.76 5.70 1.32
C LEU A 127 -4.53 5.40 -0.18
N LEU A 128 -5.43 4.64 -0.83
CA LEU A 128 -5.31 4.28 -2.24
C LEU A 128 -5.48 5.48 -3.18
N ASP A 129 -6.25 6.49 -2.76
CA ASP A 129 -6.60 7.65 -3.60
C ASP A 129 -5.72 8.88 -3.36
N VAL A 130 -4.74 8.81 -2.44
CA VAL A 130 -3.99 10.03 -2.05
C VAL A 130 -3.18 10.62 -3.19
N THR A 131 -2.70 9.80 -4.12
CA THR A 131 -1.85 10.25 -5.23
C THR A 131 -2.66 10.82 -6.39
N SER A 132 -3.82 10.21 -6.69
CA SER A 132 -4.77 10.73 -7.67
C SER A 132 -5.36 12.06 -7.19
N ALA A 133 -5.76 12.14 -5.91
CA ALA A 133 -6.23 13.38 -5.28
C ALA A 133 -5.16 14.47 -5.26
N ALA A 134 -3.92 14.15 -4.90
CA ALA A 134 -2.82 15.13 -4.91
C ALA A 134 -2.47 15.61 -6.33
N TYR A 135 -2.58 14.73 -7.33
CA TYR A 135 -2.41 15.12 -8.72
C TYR A 135 -3.52 16.05 -9.19
N GLU A 136 -4.77 15.75 -8.84
CA GLU A 136 -5.93 16.58 -9.15
C GLU A 136 -5.80 17.96 -8.52
N GLU A 137 -5.48 18.05 -7.22
CA GLU A 137 -5.23 19.32 -6.53
C GLU A 137 -4.14 20.13 -7.24
N LYS A 138 -3.07 19.46 -7.70
CA LYS A 138 -1.96 20.11 -8.41
C LYS A 138 -2.32 20.57 -9.82
N LYS A 139 -3.16 19.85 -10.55
CA LYS A 139 -3.35 20.01 -12.00
C LYS A 139 -4.76 20.44 -12.42
N GLY A 140 -5.69 20.49 -11.47
CA GLY A 140 -7.11 20.77 -11.72
C GLY A 140 -7.80 19.72 -12.57
N LYS A 141 -7.26 18.50 -12.65
CA LYS A 141 -7.84 17.37 -13.36
C LYS A 141 -7.42 16.05 -12.76
N GLU A 142 -8.36 15.12 -12.70
CA GLU A 142 -8.12 13.76 -12.25
C GLU A 142 -7.14 13.02 -13.18
N PHE A 143 -6.30 12.16 -12.59
CA PHE A 143 -5.45 11.25 -13.32
C PHE A 143 -5.11 10.04 -12.45
N ILE A 144 -5.46 8.85 -12.96
CA ILE A 144 -5.07 7.58 -12.34
C ILE A 144 -3.59 7.33 -12.64
N ILE A 145 -2.79 7.15 -11.58
CA ILE A 145 -1.37 6.83 -11.69
C ILE A 145 -1.23 5.31 -11.66
N ASN A 146 -0.82 4.73 -12.78
CA ASN A 146 -0.53 3.29 -12.84
C ASN A 146 0.88 3.02 -12.30
N ALA A 147 0.97 2.19 -11.27
CA ALA A 147 2.22 1.62 -10.76
C ALA A 147 2.62 0.35 -11.53
N THR A 148 3.87 -0.06 -11.37
CA THR A 148 4.39 -1.31 -11.93
C THR A 148 3.92 -2.51 -11.12
N TYR A 149 3.84 -2.37 -9.80
CA TYR A 149 3.27 -3.39 -8.91
C TYR A 149 1.76 -3.19 -8.78
N ASP A 150 1.01 -4.24 -9.05
CA ASP A 150 -0.42 -4.30 -8.80
C ASP A 150 -0.63 -4.57 -7.30
N TYR A 151 -1.28 -3.64 -6.59
CA TYR A 151 -1.54 -3.77 -5.16
C TYR A 151 -2.77 -4.64 -4.86
N GLU A 152 -3.57 -5.00 -5.86
CA GLU A 152 -4.76 -5.82 -5.68
C GLU A 152 -4.43 -7.16 -5.02
N THR A 153 -5.37 -7.67 -4.24
CA THR A 153 -5.19 -8.94 -3.54
C THR A 153 -4.99 -10.08 -4.53
N PHE A 154 -4.05 -10.99 -4.24
CA PHE A 154 -3.55 -12.07 -5.11
C PHE A 154 -2.60 -11.64 -6.23
N SER A 155 -2.20 -10.37 -6.33
CA SER A 155 -1.24 -9.92 -7.34
C SER A 155 0.18 -10.42 -7.08
N ASN A 156 0.57 -10.61 -5.82
CA ASN A 156 1.83 -11.25 -5.45
C ASN A 156 1.71 -12.78 -5.52
N LYS A 157 1.78 -13.33 -6.74
CA LYS A 157 1.63 -14.77 -6.97
C LYS A 157 2.55 -15.65 -6.12
N ASN A 158 3.76 -15.18 -5.82
CA ASN A 158 4.71 -15.90 -4.95
C ASN A 158 4.31 -15.85 -3.47
N GLY A 159 3.68 -14.76 -3.02
CA GLY A 159 3.16 -14.62 -1.66
C GLY A 159 1.96 -15.53 -1.37
N TRP A 160 1.34 -16.09 -2.41
CA TRP A 160 0.16 -16.95 -2.33
C TRP A 160 0.42 -18.40 -2.78
N SER A 161 1.63 -18.73 -3.23
CA SER A 161 2.04 -20.07 -3.68
C SER A 161 2.54 -20.96 -2.56
#